data_AF-A0AAU9EVX1-F1
#
_entry.id   AF-A0AAU9EVX1-F1
#
_cell.length_a   1.000
_cell.length_b   1.000
_cell.length_c   1.000
_cell.angle_alpha   90.00
_cell.angle_beta   90.00
_cell.angle_gamma   90.00
#
_symmetry.space_group_name_H-M   'P 1'
#
loop_
_entity.id
_entity.type
_entity.pdbx_description
1 polymer ?
#
loop_
_entity_poly.entity_id
_entity_poly.type
_entity_poly.pdbx_seq_one_letter_code
_entity_poly.pdbx_strand_id
1 'polypeptide(L)'
;MIPENMKQIIETTDDTRFLIDLAKMALSSCLNEYVDWGEEILKVALDKIKDARKLVRTGTEFAMSRNYEIRPYARNAYLLASGVAQDASDLVFLADSLAHPQIFGDVKWGGKVYHMAVNRAECAEEYLEIADSIAQYQNCFNFPRPSEVFRLAIESAMATDKMPVIIHWIFEKNGTNREEWALPVFEEAVGMTIDEAFMKYRIMIARY
;
A
#
# COMPACT_ATOMS: atom_id res chain seq x y z
N MET A 1 -8.19 35.27 -10.08
CA MET A 1 -6.73 35.05 -10.23
C MET A 1 -6.10 35.14 -8.85
N ILE A 2 -5.29 34.15 -8.43
CA ILE A 2 -4.63 34.20 -7.11
C ILE A 2 -3.79 35.49 -6.99
N PRO A 3 -3.94 36.27 -5.91
CA PRO A 3 -3.13 37.46 -5.67
C PRO A 3 -1.64 37.14 -5.65
N GLU A 4 -0.81 38.00 -6.25
CA GLU A 4 0.62 37.70 -6.48
C GLU A 4 1.40 37.44 -5.18
N ASN A 5 1.06 38.17 -4.11
CA ASN A 5 1.61 37.94 -2.78
C ASN A 5 1.24 36.55 -2.23
N MET A 6 0.06 36.04 -2.54
CA MET A 6 -0.38 34.71 -2.14
C MET A 6 0.32 33.63 -2.98
N LYS A 7 0.51 33.83 -4.29
CA LYS A 7 1.30 32.91 -5.13
C LYS A 7 2.71 32.73 -4.60
N GLN A 8 3.38 33.84 -4.27
CA GLN A 8 4.74 33.78 -3.72
C GLN A 8 4.79 32.95 -2.43
N ILE A 9 3.79 33.09 -1.55
CA ILE A 9 3.69 32.28 -0.32
C ILE A 9 3.46 30.80 -0.66
N ILE A 10 2.57 30.49 -1.59
CA ILE A 10 2.24 29.11 -2.00
C ILE A 10 3.47 28.39 -2.59
N GLU A 11 4.25 29.09 -3.41
CA GLU A 11 5.42 28.52 -4.08
C GLU A 11 6.58 28.29 -3.11
N THR A 12 6.81 29.24 -2.20
CA THR A 12 7.98 29.23 -1.29
C THR A 12 7.77 28.40 -0.04
N THR A 13 6.53 28.13 0.38
CA THR A 13 6.28 27.30 1.57
C THR A 13 6.41 25.81 1.25
N ASP A 14 7.08 25.06 2.14
CA ASP A 14 7.13 23.59 2.11
C ASP A 14 6.15 22.95 3.08
N ASP A 15 5.40 23.77 3.85
CA ASP A 15 4.36 23.28 4.73
C ASP A 15 3.12 22.87 3.90
N THR A 16 3.14 21.62 3.44
CA THR A 16 2.03 21.03 2.70
C THR A 16 0.75 20.99 3.53
N ARG A 17 0.83 20.95 4.88
CA ARG A 17 -0.37 20.92 5.72
C ARG A 17 -1.03 22.29 5.74
N PHE A 18 -0.24 23.35 5.90
CA PHE A 18 -0.72 24.72 5.77
C PHE A 18 -1.40 24.94 4.42
N LEU A 19 -0.78 24.50 3.32
CA LEU A 19 -1.36 24.64 1.98
C LEU A 19 -2.68 23.88 1.84
N ILE A 20 -2.76 22.63 2.35
CA ILE A 20 -3.99 21.84 2.33
C ILE A 20 -5.11 22.51 3.13
N ASP A 21 -4.81 23.04 4.31
CA ASP A 21 -5.83 23.67 5.14
C ASP A 21 -6.28 25.01 4.55
N LEU A 22 -5.38 25.78 3.93
CA LEU A 22 -5.72 26.97 3.14
C LEU A 22 -6.62 26.61 1.95
N ALA A 23 -6.30 25.54 1.21
CA ALA A 23 -7.12 25.06 0.12
C ALA A 23 -8.53 24.65 0.58
N LYS A 24 -8.64 23.93 1.70
CA LYS A 24 -9.95 23.56 2.29
C LYS A 24 -10.80 24.79 2.62
N MET A 25 -10.19 25.85 3.17
CA MET A 25 -10.89 27.09 3.48
C MET A 25 -11.40 27.77 2.21
N ALA A 26 -10.56 27.82 1.16
CA ALA A 26 -10.88 28.45 -0.11
C ALA A 26 -11.99 27.69 -0.87
N LEU A 27 -11.92 26.35 -0.90
CA LEU A 27 -12.93 25.46 -1.50
C LEU A 27 -14.30 25.57 -0.82
N SER A 28 -14.35 25.87 0.48
CA SER A 28 -15.62 26.06 1.21
C SER A 28 -16.23 27.45 1.04
N SER A 29 -15.67 28.30 0.19
CA SER A 29 -16.19 29.64 -0.08
C SER A 29 -17.40 29.61 -1.01
N CYS A 30 -18.35 30.53 -0.81
CA CYS A 30 -19.51 30.70 -1.70
C CYS A 30 -19.18 31.51 -2.97
N LEU A 31 -17.94 31.97 -3.13
CA LEU A 31 -17.50 32.78 -4.26
C LEU A 31 -16.58 31.94 -5.15
N ASN A 32 -16.99 31.75 -6.41
CA ASN A 32 -16.31 30.87 -7.37
C ASN A 32 -14.80 31.16 -7.51
N GLU A 33 -14.39 32.43 -7.47
CA GLU A 33 -12.98 32.79 -7.58
C GLU A 33 -12.11 32.17 -6.47
N TYR A 34 -12.61 32.06 -5.24
CA TYR A 34 -11.88 31.40 -4.16
C TYR A 34 -11.89 29.87 -4.29
N VAL A 35 -12.92 29.30 -4.91
CA VAL A 35 -12.96 27.87 -5.21
C VAL A 35 -11.84 27.53 -6.20
N ASP A 36 -11.69 28.30 -7.29
CA ASP A 36 -10.61 28.14 -8.26
C ASP A 36 -9.22 28.20 -7.58
N TRP A 37 -9.04 29.14 -6.64
CA TRP A 37 -7.79 29.24 -5.88
C TRP A 37 -7.57 28.01 -5.00
N GLY A 38 -8.63 27.50 -4.38
CA GLY A 38 -8.57 26.28 -3.58
C GLY A 38 -8.06 25.09 -4.37
N GLU A 39 -8.52 24.92 -5.61
CA GLU A 39 -8.05 23.85 -6.50
C GLU A 39 -6.56 23.99 -6.85
N GLU A 40 -6.13 25.20 -7.22
CA GLU A 40 -4.74 25.50 -7.57
C GLU A 40 -3.79 25.27 -6.38
N ILE A 41 -4.15 25.78 -5.20
CA ILE A 41 -3.38 25.60 -3.97
C ILE A 41 -3.28 24.11 -3.62
N LEU A 42 -4.39 23.38 -3.72
CA LEU A 42 -4.40 21.95 -3.41
C LEU A 42 -3.50 21.16 -4.36
N LYS A 43 -3.52 21.48 -5.65
CA LYS A 43 -2.63 20.86 -6.64
C LYS A 43 -1.16 21.06 -6.27
N VAL A 44 -0.76 22.29 -5.92
CA VAL A 44 0.61 22.59 -5.48
C VAL A 44 0.96 21.83 -4.20
N ALA A 45 0.04 21.82 -3.23
CA ALA A 45 0.24 21.13 -1.96
C ALA A 45 0.49 19.63 -2.15
N LEU A 46 -0.32 18.98 -2.99
CA LEU A 46 -0.19 17.55 -3.29
C LEU A 46 1.08 17.25 -4.09
N ASP A 47 1.43 18.06 -5.08
CA ASP A 47 2.65 17.87 -5.87
C ASP A 47 3.93 17.99 -5.02
N LYS A 48 3.91 18.85 -3.98
CA LYS A 48 5.01 18.96 -3.03
C LYS A 48 5.20 17.71 -2.15
N ILE A 49 4.19 16.85 -2.00
CA ILE A 49 4.32 15.62 -1.21
C ILE A 49 5.03 14.55 -2.05
N LYS A 50 6.26 14.19 -1.67
CA LYS A 50 7.06 13.15 -2.35
C LYS A 50 7.03 11.78 -1.67
N ASP A 51 6.28 11.65 -0.58
CA ASP A 51 6.10 10.42 0.18
C ASP A 51 4.74 9.78 -0.16
N ALA A 52 4.79 8.53 -0.65
CA ALA A 52 3.59 7.82 -1.11
C ALA A 52 2.58 7.61 0.02
N ARG A 53 3.05 7.22 1.22
CA ARG A 53 2.18 6.95 2.37
C ARG A 53 1.51 8.23 2.89
N LYS A 54 2.21 9.36 2.87
CA LYS A 54 1.65 10.67 3.20
C LYS A 54 0.58 11.09 2.20
N LEU A 55 0.77 10.82 0.90
CA LEU A 55 -0.27 11.01 -0.11
C LEU A 55 -1.49 10.11 0.11
N VAL A 56 -1.29 8.82 0.40
CA VAL A 56 -2.39 7.89 0.74
C VAL A 56 -3.16 8.39 1.97
N ARG A 57 -2.46 8.75 3.07
CA ARG A 57 -3.09 9.30 4.28
C ARG A 57 -3.89 10.57 3.99
N THR A 58 -3.31 11.48 3.19
CA THR A 58 -3.98 12.71 2.76
C THR A 58 -5.24 12.40 1.95
N GLY A 59 -5.17 11.45 1.03
CA GLY A 59 -6.31 10.98 0.26
C GLY A 59 -7.40 10.36 1.15
N THR A 60 -7.02 9.54 2.13
CA THR A 60 -7.95 8.96 3.11
C THR A 60 -8.66 10.05 3.90
N GLU A 61 -7.91 11.05 4.38
CA GLU A 61 -8.47 12.22 5.08
C GLU A 61 -9.48 12.95 4.20
N PHE A 62 -9.19 13.10 2.90
CA PHE A 62 -10.11 13.76 1.96
C PHE A 62 -11.36 12.93 1.73
N ALA A 63 -11.23 11.63 1.49
CA ALA A 63 -12.36 10.72 1.27
C ALA A 63 -13.32 10.70 2.46
N MET A 64 -12.77 10.72 3.68
CA MET A 64 -13.53 10.67 4.94
C MET A 64 -13.95 12.04 5.47
N SER A 65 -13.57 13.13 4.79
CA SER A 65 -13.79 14.50 5.26
C SER A 65 -15.26 14.85 5.38
N ARG A 66 -15.63 15.65 6.39
CA ARG A 66 -16.97 16.28 6.47
C ARG A 66 -17.15 17.44 5.50
N ASN A 67 -16.05 18.02 5.01
CA ASN A 67 -16.08 19.00 3.94
C ASN A 67 -16.30 18.25 2.62
N TYR A 68 -17.48 18.36 2.01
CA TYR A 68 -17.81 17.63 0.79
C TYR A 68 -17.00 18.10 -0.42
N GLU A 69 -16.56 19.36 -0.42
CA GLU A 69 -15.80 19.95 -1.52
C GLU A 69 -14.39 19.38 -1.66
N ILE A 70 -13.78 18.89 -0.56
CA ILE A 70 -12.43 18.27 -0.63
C ILE A 70 -12.48 16.80 -1.11
N ARG A 71 -13.63 16.12 -0.97
CA ARG A 71 -13.74 14.67 -1.25
C ARG A 71 -13.38 14.28 -2.70
N PRO A 72 -13.78 15.05 -3.74
CA PRO A 72 -13.42 14.73 -5.13
C PRO A 72 -11.91 14.63 -5.38
N TYR A 73 -11.08 15.32 -4.59
CA TYR A 73 -9.61 15.30 -4.75
C TYR A 73 -8.94 14.12 -4.06
N ALA A 74 -9.66 13.32 -3.28
CA ALA A 74 -9.11 12.12 -2.65
C ALA A 74 -8.46 11.20 -3.69
N ARG A 75 -9.15 10.94 -4.80
CA ARG A 75 -8.66 10.08 -5.88
C ARG A 75 -7.35 10.60 -6.51
N ASN A 76 -7.18 11.92 -6.60
CA ASN A 76 -5.96 12.52 -7.13
C ASN A 76 -4.74 12.25 -6.21
N ALA A 77 -4.91 12.33 -4.90
CA ALA A 77 -3.85 12.01 -3.94
C ALA A 77 -3.39 10.54 -4.08
N TYR A 78 -4.31 9.61 -4.31
CA TYR A 78 -3.97 8.19 -4.55
C TYR A 78 -3.26 7.96 -5.88
N LEU A 79 -3.66 8.67 -6.95
CA LEU A 79 -2.95 8.61 -8.23
C LEU A 79 -1.51 9.10 -8.10
N LEU A 80 -1.30 10.20 -7.38
CA LEU A 80 0.03 10.71 -7.08
C LEU A 80 0.83 9.73 -6.21
N ALA A 81 0.21 9.13 -5.19
CA ALA A 81 0.84 8.12 -4.34
C ALA A 81 1.36 6.95 -5.17
N SER A 82 0.54 6.45 -6.11
CA SER A 82 0.94 5.39 -7.04
C SER A 82 2.14 5.78 -7.91
N GLY A 83 2.28 7.06 -8.25
CA GLY A 83 3.38 7.56 -9.08
C GLY A 83 4.69 7.75 -8.33
N VAL A 84 4.66 7.89 -7.00
CA VAL A 84 5.87 8.10 -6.17
C VAL A 84 6.21 6.90 -5.28
N ALA A 85 5.40 5.84 -5.28
CA ALA A 85 5.65 4.62 -4.53
C ALA A 85 7.01 3.98 -4.89
N GLN A 86 7.86 3.82 -3.89
CA GLN A 86 9.26 3.40 -4.10
C GLN A 86 9.41 1.89 -4.09
N ASP A 87 8.69 1.21 -3.20
CA ASP A 87 8.81 -0.21 -2.95
C ASP A 87 7.46 -0.94 -2.98
N ALA A 88 7.51 -2.25 -2.78
CA ALA A 88 6.31 -3.09 -2.72
C ALA A 88 5.41 -2.72 -1.54
N SER A 89 5.98 -2.35 -0.39
CA SER A 89 5.22 -2.02 0.83
C SER A 89 4.40 -0.73 0.68
N ASP A 90 4.93 0.29 -0.02
CA ASP A 90 4.17 1.48 -0.40
C ASP A 90 2.96 1.14 -1.30
N LEU A 91 3.15 0.21 -2.24
CA LEU A 91 2.08 -0.26 -3.12
C LEU A 91 1.06 -1.10 -2.35
N VAL A 92 1.47 -1.95 -1.41
CA VAL A 92 0.57 -2.68 -0.51
C VAL A 92 -0.27 -1.70 0.31
N PHE A 93 0.35 -0.70 0.93
CA PHE A 93 -0.36 0.32 1.71
C PHE A 93 -1.40 1.08 0.88
N LEU A 94 -1.04 1.42 -0.37
CA LEU A 94 -1.96 2.03 -1.32
C LEU A 94 -3.12 1.09 -1.70
N ALA A 95 -2.81 -0.18 -2.02
CA ALA A 95 -3.79 -1.18 -2.43
C ALA A 95 -4.82 -1.47 -1.33
N ASP A 96 -4.33 -1.66 -0.10
CA ASP A 96 -5.16 -1.85 1.10
C ASP A 96 -6.14 -0.69 1.27
N SER A 97 -5.62 0.53 1.17
CA SER A 97 -6.43 1.72 1.37
C SER A 97 -7.48 1.93 0.26
N LEU A 98 -7.15 1.57 -0.99
CA LEU A 98 -8.10 1.58 -2.11
C LEU A 98 -9.22 0.55 -1.94
N ALA A 99 -8.86 -0.67 -1.52
CA ALA A 99 -9.78 -1.78 -1.34
C ALA A 99 -10.67 -1.63 -0.09
N HIS A 100 -10.26 -0.80 0.87
CA HIS A 100 -10.97 -0.64 2.13
C HIS A 100 -12.41 -0.13 1.92
N PRO A 101 -13.45 -0.84 2.40
CA PRO A 101 -14.85 -0.52 2.14
C PRO A 101 -15.30 0.87 2.63
N GLN A 102 -14.66 1.38 3.69
CA GLN A 102 -15.01 2.69 4.26
C GLN A 102 -14.34 3.88 3.54
N ILE A 103 -13.41 3.62 2.62
CA ILE A 103 -12.69 4.66 1.87
C ILE A 103 -13.24 4.72 0.45
N PHE A 104 -12.91 3.72 -0.38
CA PHE A 104 -13.44 3.61 -1.74
C PHE A 104 -14.10 2.26 -2.02
N GLY A 105 -13.68 1.18 -1.35
CA GLY A 105 -14.12 -0.18 -1.70
C GLY A 105 -13.77 -0.56 -3.14
N ASP A 106 -12.78 0.10 -3.76
CA ASP A 106 -12.42 -0.12 -5.16
C ASP A 106 -11.48 -1.32 -5.27
N VAL A 107 -12.05 -2.50 -5.10
CA VAL A 107 -11.33 -3.78 -5.21
C VAL A 107 -10.78 -4.02 -6.62
N LYS A 108 -11.26 -3.31 -7.65
CA LYS A 108 -10.67 -3.42 -9.00
C LYS A 108 -9.37 -2.64 -9.07
N TRP A 109 -9.34 -1.44 -8.52
CA TRP A 109 -8.13 -0.64 -8.48
C TRP A 109 -7.12 -1.18 -7.48
N GLY A 110 -7.54 -1.51 -6.25
CA GLY A 110 -6.69 -2.17 -5.26
C GLY A 110 -6.00 -3.42 -5.82
N GLY A 111 -6.74 -4.25 -6.57
CA GLY A 111 -6.18 -5.43 -7.23
C GLY A 111 -5.08 -5.12 -8.24
N LYS A 112 -5.27 -4.09 -9.07
CA LYS A 112 -4.20 -3.63 -10.00
C LYS A 112 -2.96 -3.19 -9.26
N VAL A 113 -3.11 -2.48 -8.13
CA VAL A 113 -1.98 -2.03 -7.32
C VAL A 113 -1.29 -3.21 -6.62
N TYR A 114 -2.02 -4.23 -6.16
CA TYR A 114 -1.41 -5.46 -5.66
C TYR A 114 -0.58 -6.17 -6.74
N HIS A 115 -1.07 -6.26 -7.98
CA HIS A 115 -0.25 -6.80 -9.08
C HIS A 115 1.03 -5.99 -9.30
N MET A 116 0.97 -4.66 -9.14
CA MET A 116 2.16 -3.82 -9.19
C MET A 116 3.12 -4.11 -8.02
N ALA A 117 2.59 -4.33 -6.81
CA ALA A 117 3.37 -4.68 -5.63
C ALA A 117 4.11 -6.02 -5.83
N VAL A 118 3.42 -7.04 -6.33
CA VAL A 118 4.02 -8.35 -6.67
C VAL A 118 5.16 -8.18 -7.68
N ASN A 119 4.97 -7.37 -8.73
CA ASN A 119 6.01 -7.12 -9.73
C ASN A 119 7.18 -6.27 -9.20
N ARG A 120 7.00 -5.54 -8.08
CA ARG A 120 8.02 -4.70 -7.46
C ARG A 120 8.82 -5.45 -6.39
N ALA A 121 8.24 -6.50 -5.79
CA ALA A 121 8.86 -7.25 -4.71
C ALA A 121 10.18 -7.91 -5.16
N GLU A 122 11.22 -7.72 -4.36
CA GLU A 122 12.59 -8.17 -4.62
C GLU A 122 13.01 -9.29 -3.66
N CYS A 123 12.34 -9.44 -2.52
CA CYS A 123 12.69 -10.45 -1.52
C CYS A 123 11.48 -11.19 -0.95
N ALA A 124 11.76 -12.34 -0.33
CA ALA A 124 10.76 -13.21 0.26
C ALA A 124 9.87 -12.47 1.26
N GLU A 125 10.44 -11.60 2.09
CA GLU A 125 9.73 -10.80 3.09
C GLU A 125 8.64 -9.91 2.48
N GLU A 126 8.92 -9.28 1.33
CA GLU A 126 7.93 -8.44 0.62
C GLU A 126 6.82 -9.29 -0.01
N TYR A 127 7.17 -10.44 -0.61
CA TYR A 127 6.15 -11.37 -1.11
C TYR A 127 5.25 -11.89 0.01
N LEU A 128 5.80 -12.16 1.20
CA LEU A 128 5.02 -12.56 2.37
C LEU A 128 4.08 -11.42 2.83
N GLU A 129 4.56 -10.18 2.92
CA GLU A 129 3.73 -9.01 3.25
C GLU A 129 2.55 -8.86 2.27
N ILE A 130 2.81 -9.01 0.97
CA ILE A 130 1.77 -8.93 -0.06
C ILE A 130 0.76 -10.08 0.10
N ALA A 131 1.22 -11.32 0.25
CA ALA A 131 0.35 -12.48 0.39
C ALA A 131 -0.54 -12.37 1.64
N ASP A 132 0.03 -11.94 2.77
CA ASP A 132 -0.69 -11.67 4.03
C ASP A 132 -1.74 -10.57 3.85
N SER A 133 -1.38 -9.46 3.21
CA SER A 133 -2.31 -8.35 2.96
C SER A 133 -3.49 -8.80 2.10
N ILE A 134 -3.24 -9.50 0.98
CA ILE A 134 -4.27 -10.01 0.09
C ILE A 134 -5.19 -11.03 0.79
N ALA A 135 -4.64 -11.90 1.65
CA ALA A 135 -5.41 -12.93 2.35
C ALA A 135 -6.51 -12.37 3.27
N GLN A 136 -6.43 -11.09 3.65
CA GLN A 136 -7.48 -10.40 4.40
C GLN A 136 -8.76 -10.18 3.57
N TYR A 137 -8.65 -10.17 2.24
CA TYR A 137 -9.75 -9.91 1.31
C TYR A 137 -10.24 -11.20 0.67
N GLN A 138 -11.18 -11.87 1.34
CA GLN A 138 -11.78 -13.10 0.83
C GLN A 138 -12.50 -12.87 -0.51
N ASN A 139 -12.36 -13.83 -1.43
CA ASN A 139 -13.08 -13.89 -2.71
C ASN A 139 -12.93 -12.66 -3.63
N CYS A 140 -11.83 -11.91 -3.53
CA CYS A 140 -11.54 -10.79 -4.44
C CYS A 140 -10.87 -11.27 -5.73
N PHE A 141 -11.66 -11.62 -6.75
CA PHE A 141 -11.15 -12.11 -8.05
C PHE A 141 -10.25 -11.13 -8.83
N ASN A 142 -10.19 -9.85 -8.42
CA ASN A 142 -9.31 -8.86 -9.05
C ASN A 142 -7.90 -8.85 -8.45
N PHE A 143 -7.67 -9.59 -7.36
CA PHE A 143 -6.39 -9.62 -6.66
C PHE A 143 -5.56 -10.81 -7.16
N PRO A 144 -4.22 -10.75 -7.08
CA PRO A 144 -3.39 -11.94 -7.16
C PRO A 144 -3.86 -12.99 -6.14
N ARG A 145 -3.69 -14.28 -6.43
CA ARG A 145 -3.98 -15.30 -5.42
C ARG A 145 -2.90 -15.29 -4.33
N PRO A 146 -3.24 -15.23 -3.03
CA PRO A 146 -2.25 -15.27 -1.95
C PRO A 146 -1.28 -16.45 -2.06
N SER A 147 -1.79 -17.62 -2.41
CA SER A 147 -0.99 -18.84 -2.59
C SER A 147 0.03 -18.75 -3.72
N GLU A 148 -0.29 -18.04 -4.80
CA GLU A 148 0.64 -17.83 -5.92
C GLU A 148 1.75 -16.85 -5.51
N VAL A 149 1.41 -15.78 -4.79
CA VAL A 149 2.39 -14.81 -4.27
C VAL A 149 3.30 -15.46 -3.23
N PHE A 150 2.75 -16.29 -2.34
CA PHE A 150 3.54 -17.04 -1.37
C PHE A 150 4.52 -18.02 -2.02
N ARG A 151 4.14 -18.64 -3.15
CA ARG A 151 5.07 -19.47 -3.92
C ARG A 151 6.27 -18.67 -4.41
N LEU A 152 6.07 -17.42 -4.86
CA LEU A 152 7.18 -16.51 -5.20
C LEU A 152 8.05 -16.19 -3.98
N ALA A 153 7.46 -16.08 -2.78
CA ALA A 153 8.23 -15.93 -1.54
C ALA A 153 9.14 -17.13 -1.30
N ILE A 154 8.62 -18.36 -1.47
CA ILE A 154 9.41 -19.60 -1.32
C ILE A 154 10.54 -19.64 -2.35
N GLU A 155 10.24 -19.37 -3.62
CA GLU A 155 11.24 -19.37 -4.70
C GLU A 155 12.35 -18.35 -4.43
N SER A 156 11.98 -17.13 -4.02
CA SER A 156 12.93 -16.08 -3.62
C SER A 156 13.79 -16.52 -2.41
N ALA A 157 13.17 -17.13 -1.40
CA ALA A 157 13.86 -17.60 -0.21
C ALA A 157 14.83 -18.75 -0.52
N MET A 158 14.46 -19.70 -1.38
CA MET A 158 15.35 -20.77 -1.83
C MET A 158 16.55 -20.23 -2.60
N ALA A 159 16.33 -19.25 -3.49
CA ALA A 159 17.39 -18.63 -4.28
C ALA A 159 18.39 -17.83 -3.44
N THR A 160 18.00 -17.39 -2.25
CA THR A 160 18.80 -16.52 -1.36
C THR A 160 19.20 -17.18 -0.03
N ASP A 161 18.97 -18.48 0.13
CA ASP A 161 19.18 -19.24 1.38
C ASP A 161 18.46 -18.63 2.60
N LYS A 162 17.29 -18.03 2.36
CA LYS A 162 16.40 -17.39 3.35
C LYS A 162 15.18 -18.25 3.70
N MET A 163 15.23 -19.56 3.47
CA MET A 163 14.15 -20.49 3.88
C MET A 163 13.69 -20.36 5.34
N PRO A 164 14.54 -19.97 6.32
CA PRO A 164 14.08 -19.74 7.69
C PRO A 164 12.99 -18.67 7.82
N VAL A 165 12.96 -17.67 6.93
CA VAL A 165 11.93 -16.62 6.88
C VAL A 165 10.56 -17.25 6.60
N ILE A 166 10.49 -18.12 5.58
CA ILE A 166 9.27 -18.84 5.20
C ILE A 166 8.80 -19.75 6.33
N ILE A 167 9.72 -20.55 6.89
CA ILE A 167 9.40 -21.50 7.95
C ILE A 167 8.87 -20.77 9.18
N HIS A 168 9.53 -19.69 9.59
CA HIS A 168 9.11 -18.88 10.72
C HIS A 168 7.72 -18.27 10.49
N TRP A 169 7.50 -17.70 9.31
CA TRP A 169 6.20 -17.14 8.94
C TRP A 169 5.09 -18.20 8.99
N ILE A 170 5.31 -19.41 8.45
CA ILE A 170 4.32 -20.49 8.52
C ILE A 170 4.00 -20.83 9.98
N PHE A 171 5.01 -20.95 10.85
CA PHE A 171 4.77 -21.21 12.28
C PHE A 171 3.99 -20.08 12.97
N GLU A 172 4.27 -18.83 12.62
CA GLU A 172 3.53 -17.67 13.14
C GLU A 172 2.06 -17.70 12.70
N LYS A 173 1.80 -18.07 11.44
CA LYS A 173 0.44 -18.15 10.89
C LYS A 173 -0.25 -19.48 11.21
N ASN A 174 0.45 -20.50 11.69
CA ASN A 174 -0.16 -21.80 11.92
C ASN A 174 -1.33 -21.69 12.92
N GLY A 175 -2.52 -22.12 12.50
CA GLY A 175 -3.76 -21.99 13.28
C GLY A 175 -4.63 -20.77 12.92
N THR A 176 -4.22 -19.95 11.96
CA THR A 176 -5.13 -18.98 11.34
C THR A 176 -5.87 -19.65 10.18
N ASN A 177 -7.20 -19.54 10.16
CA ASN A 177 -8.00 -20.08 9.05
C ASN A 177 -7.76 -19.34 7.72
N ARG A 178 -7.09 -18.18 7.74
CA ARG A 178 -6.86 -17.35 6.54
C ARG A 178 -5.70 -17.85 5.68
N GLU A 179 -4.73 -18.53 6.29
CA GLU A 179 -3.50 -18.98 5.64
C GLU A 179 -3.41 -20.52 5.59
N GLU A 180 -4.56 -21.21 5.66
CA GLU A 180 -4.64 -22.70 5.55
C GLU A 180 -4.04 -23.24 4.23
N TRP A 181 -3.99 -22.39 3.21
CA TRP A 181 -3.39 -22.69 1.91
C TRP A 181 -1.85 -22.72 1.96
N ALA A 182 -1.22 -22.09 2.95
CA ALA A 182 0.23 -21.89 2.94
C ALA A 182 1.02 -23.18 3.18
N LEU A 183 0.56 -24.04 4.09
CA LEU A 183 1.25 -25.29 4.40
C LEU A 183 1.27 -26.25 3.19
N PRO A 184 0.13 -26.55 2.52
CA PRO A 184 0.16 -27.37 1.30
C PRO A 184 1.04 -26.78 0.18
N VAL A 185 1.04 -25.45 -0.01
CA VAL A 185 1.88 -24.79 -1.02
C VAL A 185 3.36 -24.93 -0.68
N PHE A 186 3.71 -24.80 0.59
CA PHE A 186 5.08 -25.02 1.05
C PHE A 186 5.54 -26.45 0.78
N GLU A 187 4.75 -27.44 1.20
CA GLU A 187 5.11 -28.85 1.04
C GLU A 187 5.22 -29.26 -0.43
N GLU A 188 4.33 -28.74 -1.28
CA GLU A 188 4.40 -28.90 -2.73
C GLU A 188 5.68 -28.30 -3.31
N ALA A 189 6.00 -27.04 -2.96
CA ALA A 189 7.12 -26.32 -3.55
C ALA A 189 8.49 -26.82 -3.07
N VAL A 190 8.60 -27.19 -1.79
CA VAL A 190 9.86 -27.62 -1.15
C VAL A 190 10.05 -29.15 -1.24
N GLY A 191 8.98 -29.91 -1.39
CA GLY A 191 9.01 -31.38 -1.41
C GLY A 191 9.31 -32.00 -0.05
N MET A 192 8.99 -31.29 1.04
CA MET A 192 9.24 -31.69 2.42
C MET A 192 8.14 -31.17 3.34
N THR A 193 7.90 -31.86 4.46
CA THR A 193 7.00 -31.32 5.48
C THR A 193 7.64 -30.13 6.21
N ILE A 194 6.81 -29.28 6.82
CA ILE A 194 7.31 -28.14 7.60
C ILE A 194 8.20 -28.58 8.78
N ASP A 195 7.87 -29.71 9.41
CA ASP A 195 8.65 -30.28 10.52
C ASP A 195 10.03 -30.75 10.04
N GLU A 196 10.10 -31.43 8.89
CA GLU A 196 11.37 -31.87 8.31
C GLU A 196 12.26 -30.68 7.92
N ALA A 197 11.67 -29.64 7.33
CA ALA A 197 12.37 -28.41 6.96
C ALA A 197 12.91 -27.68 8.20
N PHE A 198 12.10 -27.59 9.26
CA PHE A 198 12.51 -26.99 10.53
C PHE A 198 13.64 -27.77 11.21
N MET A 199 13.58 -29.11 11.20
CA MET A 199 14.65 -29.93 11.75
C MET A 199 15.97 -29.76 11.00
N LYS A 200 15.93 -29.71 9.65
CA LYS A 200 17.13 -29.41 8.84
C LYS A 200 17.73 -28.05 9.19
N TYR A 201 16.90 -27.03 9.38
CA TYR A 201 17.34 -25.70 9.78
C TYR A 201 18.00 -25.69 11.18
N ARG A 202 17.38 -26.33 12.18
CA ARG A 202 17.96 -26.40 13.54
C ARG A 202 19.34 -27.07 13.55
N ILE A 203 19.52 -28.12 12.75
CA ILE A 203 20.81 -28.79 12.61
C ILE A 203 21.85 -27.87 11.94
N MET A 204 21.42 -27.03 10.99
CA MET A 204 22.30 -26.07 10.31
C MET A 204 22.84 -24.99 11.27
N ILE A 205 21.98 -24.38 12.09
CA ILE A 205 22.39 -23.36 13.06
C ILE A 205 23.29 -23.95 14.16
N ALA A 206 22.97 -25.15 14.65
CA ALA A 206 23.72 -25.78 15.75
C ALA A 206 25.16 -26.20 15.37
N ARG A 207 25.55 -26.04 14.10
CA ARG A 207 26.90 -26.32 13.58
C ARG A 207 27.80 -25.07 13.50
N TYR A 208 27.27 -23.88 13.78
CA TYR A 208 28.00 -22.63 13.91
C TYR A 208 28.14 -22.24 15.39
#